data_AF-A0A0N4UHR8-F1
#
_entry.id   AF-A0A0N4UHR8-F1
#
_cell.length_a   1.000
_cell.length_b   1.000
_cell.length_c   1.000
_cell.angle_alpha   90.00
_cell.angle_beta   90.00
_cell.angle_gamma   90.00
#
_symmetry.space_group_name_H-M   'P 1'
#
loop_
_entity.id
_entity.type
_entity.pdbx_description
1 polymer ?
#
loop_
_entity_poly.entity_id
_entity_poly.type
_entity_poly.pdbx_seq_one_letter_code
_entity_poly.pdbx_strand_id
1 'polypeptide(L)' 'MNFISNSLFIAEQIIVCEGELANITCPDNKFIIVLLANYGRFTLSQCNPAHDTELSVTCHNDKTLGILQSRLNFLLR' A
#
# COMPACT_ATOMS: atom_id res chain seq x y z
N MET A 1 -5.65 24.09 -4.48
CA MET A 1 -6.77 24.02 -3.51
C MET A 1 -6.18 23.55 -2.20
N ASN A 2 -6.10 24.43 -1.20
CA ASN A 2 -5.53 24.07 0.09
C ASN A 2 -6.62 23.40 0.94
N PHE A 3 -6.64 22.07 0.96
CA PHE A 3 -7.47 21.32 1.90
C PHE A 3 -6.75 21.30 3.25
N ILE A 4 -7.14 22.21 4.15
CA ILE A 4 -6.83 22.05 5.57
C ILE A 4 -7.77 20.97 6.11
N SER A 5 -7.36 19.72 5.91
CA SER A 5 -8.03 18.55 6.50
C SER A 5 -7.51 18.38 7.94
N ASN A 6 -8.25 18.92 8.90
CA ASN A 6 -8.14 18.56 10.32
C ASN A 6 -8.66 17.12 10.56
N SER A 7 -8.15 16.15 9.80
CA SER A 7 -8.53 14.76 9.97
C SER A 7 -7.55 14.10 10.95
N LEU A 8 -8.11 13.53 12.02
CA LEU A 8 -7.38 12.71 12.99
C LEU A 8 -6.61 11.57 12.32
N PHE A 9 -7.05 11.15 11.12
CA PHE A 9 -6.47 10.09 10.30
C PHE A 9 -6.14 10.60 8.90
N ILE A 10 -4.89 10.38 8.46
CA ILE A 10 -4.45 10.61 7.09
C ILE A 10 -4.44 9.24 6.40
N ALA A 11 -5.22 9.09 5.33
CA ALA A 11 -5.23 7.88 4.52
C ALA A 11 -4.34 8.07 3.29
N GLU A 12 -3.36 7.19 3.13
CA GLU A 12 -2.41 7.21 2.01
C GLU A 12 -2.44 5.86 1.30
N GLN A 13 -2.30 5.90 -0.04
CA GLN A 13 -2.13 4.72 -0.88
C GLN A 13 -0.71 4.72 -1.43
N ILE A 14 -0.03 3.60 -1.29
CA ILE A 14 1.31 3.39 -1.83
C ILE A 14 1.26 2.18 -2.77
N ILE A 15 1.84 2.33 -3.95
CA ILE A 15 2.00 1.28 -4.95
C ILE A 15 3.50 1.09 -5.15
N VAL A 16 3.94 -0.17 -5.10
CA VAL A 16 5.35 -0.56 -5.19
C VAL A 16 5.43 -1.71 -6.15
N CYS A 17 6.30 -1.61 -7.16
CA CYS A 17 6.47 -2.70 -8.11
C CYS A 17 7.40 -3.79 -7.55
N GLU A 18 7.29 -4.99 -8.09
CA GLU A 18 8.11 -6.12 -7.66
C GLU A 18 9.61 -5.79 -7.80
N GLY A 19 10.37 -5.99 -6.72
CA GLY A 19 11.79 -5.66 -6.64
C GLY A 19 12.10 -4.24 -6.15
N GLU A 20 11.11 -3.35 -6.06
CA GLU A 20 11.29 -2.01 -5.50
C GLU A 20 11.14 -2.00 -3.97
N LEU A 21 11.67 -0.95 -3.34
CA LEU A 21 11.52 -0.69 -1.92
C LEU A 21 10.66 0.55 -1.71
N ALA A 22 9.76 0.49 -0.72
CA ALA A 22 9.01 1.66 -0.27
C ALA A 22 9.38 2.04 1.16
N ASN A 23 9.58 3.34 1.36
CA ASN A 23 9.74 3.93 2.67
C ASN A 23 8.39 4.49 3.11
N ILE A 24 7.78 3.85 4.11
CA ILE A 24 6.50 4.27 4.68
C ILE A 24 6.78 5.02 5.97
N THR A 25 6.42 6.29 6.02
CA THR A 25 6.60 7.17 7.19
C THR A 25 5.29 7.85 7.54
N CYS A 26 5.18 8.38 8.76
CA CYS A 26 4.08 9.24 9.16
C CYS A 26 4.64 10.47 9.90
N PRO A 27 3.87 11.57 9.99
CA PRO A 27 4.25 12.73 10.78
C PRO A 27 4.47 12.38 12.25
N ASP A 28 5.18 13.27 12.97
CA ASP A 28 5.39 13.13 14.40
C ASP A 28 4.05 12.96 15.15
N ASN A 29 4.06 12.11 16.18
CA ASN A 29 2.88 11.74 16.99
C ASN A 29 1.74 11.07 16.21
N LYS A 30 2.02 10.50 15.04
CA LYS A 30 1.12 9.60 14.31
C LYS A 30 1.69 8.18 14.27
N PHE A 31 0.82 7.22 13.95
CA PHE A 31 1.20 5.82 13.78
C PHE A 31 0.67 5.31 12.45
N ILE A 32 1.41 4.40 11.85
CA ILE A 32 0.98 3.69 10.65
C ILE A 32 0.00 2.59 11.07
N ILE A 33 -1.14 2.55 10.37
CA ILE A 33 -2.11 1.44 10.44
C ILE A 33 -2.39 0.99 9.01
N VAL A 34 -2.04 -0.26 8.71
CA VAL A 34 -2.35 -0.87 7.42
C VAL A 34 -3.79 -1.34 7.42
N LEU A 35 -4.65 -0.63 6.67
CA LEU A 35 -6.07 -0.94 6.52
C LEU A 35 -6.32 -2.00 5.45
N LEU A 36 -5.64 -1.87 4.31
CA LEU A 36 -5.77 -2.74 3.14
C LEU A 36 -4.38 -2.98 2.57
N ALA A 37 -4.14 -4.19 2.07
CA ALA A 37 -2.92 -4.51 1.35
C ALA A 37 -3.11 -5.72 0.44
N ASN A 38 -2.43 -5.71 -0.69
CA ASN A 38 -2.35 -6.84 -1.61
C ASN A 38 -0.93 -6.94 -2.18
N TYR A 39 -0.41 -8.16 -2.28
CA TYR A 39 0.74 -8.44 -3.14
C TYR A 39 0.18 -9.18 -4.35
N GLY A 40 0.22 -8.54 -5.51
CA GLY A 40 -0.41 -9.05 -6.71
C GLY A 40 -0.72 -7.95 -7.71
N ARG A 41 -1.77 -8.14 -8.51
CA ARG A 41 -2.13 -7.23 -9.61
C ARG A 41 -3.64 -7.21 -9.83
N PHE A 42 -4.23 -6.02 -9.78
CA PHE A 42 -5.64 -5.76 -10.10
C PHE A 42 -5.83 -4.79 -11.26
N THR A 43 -4.75 -4.28 -11.87
CA THR A 43 -4.80 -3.38 -13.02
C THR A 43 -3.62 -3.61 -13.95
N LEU A 44 -3.83 -3.38 -15.25
CA LEU A 44 -2.78 -3.38 -16.27
C LEU A 44 -1.97 -2.07 -16.29
N SER A 45 -2.47 -1.00 -15.68
CA SER A 45 -1.84 0.33 -15.73
C SER A 45 -0.67 0.51 -14.76
N GLN A 46 -0.57 -0.32 -13.74
CA GLN A 46 0.49 -0.25 -12.72
C GLN A 46 1.52 -1.35 -12.97
N CYS A 47 2.81 -1.06 -12.76
CA CYS A 47 3.88 -2.04 -12.86
C CYS A 47 3.84 -2.88 -14.15
N ASN A 48 3.63 -2.21 -15.30
CA ASN A 48 3.55 -2.82 -16.63
C ASN A 48 4.24 -1.91 -17.68
N PRO A 49 5.58 -1.77 -17.61
CA PRO A 49 6.32 -0.86 -18.49
C PRO A 49 6.27 -1.26 -19.97
N ALA A 50 6.02 -2.54 -20.27
CA ALA A 50 5.95 -3.05 -21.65
C ALA A 50 4.53 -2.95 -22.27
N HIS A 51 3.55 -2.45 -21.51
CA HIS A 51 2.15 -2.40 -21.93
C HIS A 51 1.60 -3.77 -22.37
N ASP A 52 2.04 -4.83 -21.69
CA ASP A 52 1.59 -6.18 -21.97
C ASP A 52 0.11 -6.34 -21.55
N THR A 53 -0.73 -6.72 -22.51
CA THR A 53 -2.17 -6.90 -22.34
C THR A 53 -2.56 -8.30 -21.87
N GLU A 54 -1.62 -9.24 -21.85
CA GLU A 54 -1.85 -10.64 -21.45
C GLU A 54 -1.60 -10.89 -19.96
N LEU A 55 -1.14 -9.87 -19.20
CA LEU A 55 -0.92 -9.99 -17.77
C LEU A 55 -2.21 -10.25 -16.98
N SER A 56 -2.15 -11.15 -16.01
CA SER A 56 -3.29 -11.43 -15.12
C SER A 56 -3.58 -10.28 -14.16
N VAL A 57 -4.82 -9.81 -14.14
CA VAL A 57 -5.36 -8.82 -13.18
C VAL A 57 -6.18 -9.45 -12.04
N THR A 58 -6.02 -10.75 -11.83
CA THR A 58 -6.69 -11.51 -10.75
C THR A 58 -5.72 -12.06 -9.71
N CYS A 59 -4.46 -11.64 -9.76
CA CYS A 59 -3.43 -12.09 -8.85
C CYS A 59 -3.57 -11.38 -7.49
N HIS A 60 -3.80 -12.14 -6.43
CA HIS A 60 -3.87 -11.63 -5.06
C HIS A 60 -3.18 -12.57 -4.08
N ASN A 61 -2.85 -12.03 -2.90
CA ASN A 61 -2.29 -12.81 -1.79
C ASN A 61 -2.94 -12.40 -0.46
N ASP A 62 -3.76 -13.29 0.08
CA ASP A 62 -4.54 -13.05 1.29
C ASP A 62 -3.68 -12.90 2.57
N LYS A 63 -2.41 -13.34 2.52
CA LYS A 63 -1.48 -13.19 3.64
C LYS A 63 -0.87 -11.80 3.72
N THR A 64 -0.92 -11.01 2.63
CA THR A 64 -0.20 -9.73 2.56
C THR A 64 -0.63 -8.78 3.66
N LEU A 65 -1.93 -8.65 3.92
CA LEU A 65 -2.44 -7.76 4.96
C LEU A 65 -1.89 -8.14 6.34
N GLY A 66 -2.01 -9.40 6.74
CA GLY A 66 -1.51 -9.86 8.04
C GLY A 66 0.00 -9.68 8.19
N ILE A 67 0.77 -9.95 7.14
CA ILE A 67 2.23 -9.75 7.14
C ILE A 67 2.57 -8.26 7.33
N LEU A 68 1.95 -7.36 6.56
CA LEU A 68 2.24 -5.92 6.68
C LEU A 68 1.78 -5.36 8.03
N GLN A 69 0.61 -5.77 8.52
CA GLN A 69 0.12 -5.38 9.84
C GLN A 69 1.09 -5.81 10.94
N SER A 70 1.58 -7.05 10.92
CA SER A 70 2.56 -7.53 11.91
C SER A 70 3.87 -6.75 11.91
N ARG A 71 4.25 -6.16 10.76
CA ARG A 71 5.51 -5.43 10.61
C ARG A 71 5.39 -3.94 10.90
N LEU A 72 4.31 -3.31 10.45
CA LEU A 72 4.15 -1.87 10.39
C LEU A 72 3.18 -1.29 11.42
N ASN A 73 2.17 -2.04 11.86
CA ASN A 73 1.22 -1.51 12.83
C ASN A 73 1.90 -1.39 14.19
N PHE A 74 1.94 -0.17 14.71
CA PHE A 74 2.47 0.08 16.05
C PHE A 74 1.63 -0.60 17.14
N LEU A 75 0.31 -0.71 16.93
CA LEU A 75 -0.62 -1.28 17.92
C LEU A 75 -0.53 -2.81 18.08
N LEU A 76 0.32 -3.48 17.30
CA LEU A 76 0.52 -4.94 17.37
C LEU A 76 1.88 -5.32 17.97
N ARG A 77 2.65 -4.36 18.49
CA ARG A 77 3.91 -4.55 19.22
C ARG A 77 3.78 -4.03 20.64
#